data_AF-A0AAD0QII4-F1
#
_entry.id   AF-A0AAD0QII4-F1
#
_cell.length_a   1.000
_cell.length_b   1.000
_cell.length_c   1.000
_cell.angle_alpha   90.00
_cell.angle_beta   90.00
_cell.angle_gamma   90.00
#
_symmetry.space_group_name_H-M   'P 1'
#
loop_
_entity.id
_entity.type
_entity.pdbx_description
1 polymer ?
#
loop_
_entity_poly.entity_id
_entity_poly.type
_entity_poly.pdbx_seq_one_letter_code
_entity_poly.pdbx_strand_id
1 'polypeptide(L)'
;MKLLEKMLQDLNIEQSLINQIIIRYSTSNLIKAFIEELKRLKENDNPMNLTLHFFILADKMKPISCDKKTLSKLTGLSERMIDEKRRAGNIPYIQLSGTNDEKGGRKSIVFDPFEVMQYLNRNKKNIEIPSSN
;
A
#
# COMPACT_ATOMS: atom_id res chain seq x y z
N MET A 1 -12.13 -8.23 -23.26
CA MET A 1 -11.25 -7.08 -23.59
C MET A 1 -12.00 -6.04 -24.39
N LYS A 2 -12.39 -6.30 -25.65
CA LYS A 2 -13.14 -5.33 -26.49
C LYS A 2 -14.44 -4.79 -25.85
N LEU A 3 -15.17 -5.62 -25.08
CA LEU A 3 -16.38 -5.19 -24.37
C LEU A 3 -16.10 -4.24 -23.20
N LEU A 4 -14.97 -4.42 -22.49
CA LEU A 4 -14.58 -3.58 -21.37
C LEU A 4 -14.09 -2.21 -21.85
N GLU A 5 -13.26 -2.20 -22.90
CA GLU A 5 -12.77 -0.97 -23.51
C GLU A 5 -13.91 -0.07 -23.98
N LYS A 6 -14.87 -0.63 -24.72
CA LYS A 6 -16.04 0.10 -25.19
C LYS A 6 -16.88 0.66 -24.04
N MET A 7 -17.15 -0.13 -23.00
CA MET A 7 -17.88 0.31 -21.82
C MET A 7 -17.17 1.49 -21.11
N LEU A 8 -15.85 1.47 -21.00
CA LEU A 8 -15.10 2.56 -20.38
C LEU A 8 -15.09 3.83 -21.27
N GLN A 9 -15.08 3.66 -22.59
CA GLN A 9 -15.25 4.77 -23.54
C GLN A 9 -16.66 5.39 -23.43
N ASP A 10 -17.69 4.56 -23.29
CA ASP A 10 -19.09 5.02 -23.12
C ASP A 10 -19.27 5.82 -21.81
N LEU A 11 -18.42 5.57 -20.80
CA LEU A 11 -18.34 6.35 -19.55
C LEU A 11 -17.47 7.62 -19.68
N ASN A 12 -17.05 7.97 -20.89
CA ASN A 12 -16.22 9.14 -21.20
C ASN A 12 -14.88 9.17 -20.45
N ILE A 13 -14.28 8.00 -20.20
CA ILE A 13 -12.96 7.87 -19.57
C ILE A 13 -11.88 8.08 -20.64
N GLU A 14 -10.82 8.80 -20.29
CA GLU A 14 -9.70 9.01 -21.21
C GLU A 14 -9.04 7.69 -21.63
N GLN A 15 -8.70 7.57 -22.92
CA GLN A 15 -8.06 6.37 -23.48
C GLN A 15 -6.75 5.99 -22.76
N SER A 16 -6.01 6.98 -22.26
CA SER A 16 -4.79 6.79 -21.46
C SER A 16 -5.06 5.96 -20.19
N LEU A 17 -6.15 6.26 -19.49
CA LEU A 17 -6.64 5.55 -18.30
C LEU A 17 -7.20 4.18 -18.67
N ILE A 18 -7.95 4.09 -19.77
CA ILE A 18 -8.48 2.81 -20.27
C ILE A 18 -7.36 1.81 -20.51
N ASN A 19 -6.29 2.23 -21.21
CA ASN A 19 -5.15 1.37 -21.48
C ASN A 19 -4.49 0.87 -20.18
N GLN A 20 -4.33 1.74 -19.18
CA GLN A 20 -3.79 1.36 -17.88
C GLN A 20 -4.71 0.38 -17.14
N ILE A 21 -6.02 0.58 -17.17
CA ILE A 21 -7.01 -0.31 -16.54
C ILE A 21 -6.97 -1.68 -17.22
N ILE A 22 -6.92 -1.73 -18.55
CA ILE A 22 -6.85 -2.98 -19.32
C ILE A 22 -5.61 -3.79 -18.93
N ILE A 23 -4.43 -3.16 -18.86
CA ILE A 23 -3.19 -3.83 -18.45
C ILE A 23 -3.30 -4.36 -17.02
N ARG A 24 -3.88 -3.58 -16.09
CA ARG A 24 -3.98 -3.94 -14.67
C ARG A 24 -5.10 -4.93 -14.37
N TYR A 25 -6.12 -5.04 -15.23
CA TYR A 25 -7.26 -5.95 -15.02
C TYR A 25 -6.82 -7.42 -14.99
N SER A 26 -5.76 -7.78 -15.71
CA SER A 26 -5.22 -9.15 -15.70
C SER A 26 -4.38 -9.46 -14.47
N THR A 27 -3.84 -8.45 -13.79
CA THR A 27 -2.85 -8.63 -12.70
C THR A 27 -3.34 -8.19 -11.33
N SER A 28 -4.42 -7.40 -11.24
CA SER A 28 -4.94 -6.86 -9.98
C SER A 28 -6.33 -7.41 -9.68
N ASN A 29 -6.41 -8.25 -8.64
CA ASN A 29 -7.69 -8.76 -8.13
C ASN A 29 -8.64 -7.63 -7.71
N LEU A 30 -8.09 -6.52 -7.18
CA LEU A 30 -8.87 -5.36 -6.78
C LEU A 30 -9.51 -4.66 -7.98
N ILE A 31 -8.72 -4.41 -9.03
CA ILE A 31 -9.23 -3.81 -10.28
C ILE A 31 -10.22 -4.75 -10.94
N LYS A 32 -9.96 -6.06 -10.92
CA LYS A 32 -10.87 -7.06 -11.46
C LYS A 32 -12.23 -7.03 -10.75
N ALA A 33 -12.22 -7.03 -9.41
CA ALA A 33 -13.43 -6.93 -8.61
C ALA A 33 -14.20 -5.62 -8.87
N PHE A 34 -13.50 -4.48 -8.91
CA PHE A 34 -14.09 -3.18 -9.24
C PHE A 34 -14.83 -3.21 -10.58
N ILE A 35 -14.16 -3.72 -11.62
CA ILE A 35 -14.74 -3.79 -12.97
C ILE A 35 -15.92 -4.75 -13.04
N GLU A 36 -15.90 -5.87 -12.30
CA GLU A 36 -17.04 -6.79 -12.26
C GLU A 36 -18.26 -6.19 -11.53
N GLU A 37 -18.06 -5.39 -10.49
CA GLU A 37 -19.15 -4.66 -9.84
C GLU A 37 -19.64 -3.48 -10.70
N LEU A 38 -18.74 -2.79 -11.40
CA LEU A 38 -19.08 -1.70 -12.31
C LEU A 38 -20.02 -2.18 -13.43
N LYS A 39 -19.79 -3.39 -13.96
CA LYS A 39 -20.68 -4.03 -14.96
C LYS A 39 -22.06 -4.41 -14.43
N ARG A 40 -22.24 -4.49 -13.11
CA ARG A 40 -23.49 -4.91 -12.46
C ARG A 40 -24.33 -3.74 -11.97
N LEU A 41 -23.83 -2.51 -12.08
CA LEU A 41 -24.58 -1.31 -11.74
C LEU A 41 -25.86 -1.24 -12.59
N LYS A 42 -26.97 -0.97 -11.94
CA LYS A 42 -28.25 -0.63 -12.58
C LYS A 42 -28.25 0.85 -12.96
N GLU A 43 -29.16 1.25 -13.85
CA GLU A 43 -29.28 2.65 -14.31
C GLU A 43 -29.42 3.68 -13.18
N ASN A 44 -29.95 3.28 -12.02
CA ASN A 44 -30.14 4.16 -10.86
C ASN A 44 -28.98 4.13 -9.85
N ASP A 45 -27.98 3.26 -10.05
CA ASP A 45 -26.86 3.14 -9.13
C ASP A 45 -25.81 4.21 -9.45
N ASN A 46 -25.35 4.95 -8.44
CA ASN A 46 -24.34 5.99 -8.63
C ASN A 46 -22.92 5.37 -8.75
N PRO A 47 -22.25 5.44 -9.92
CA PRO A 47 -20.90 4.89 -10.10
C PRO A 47 -19.84 5.54 -9.19
N MET A 48 -20.09 6.75 -8.68
CA MET A 48 -19.21 7.41 -7.70
C MET A 48 -19.18 6.65 -6.38
N ASN A 49 -20.29 6.07 -5.93
CA ASN A 49 -20.33 5.31 -4.68
C ASN A 49 -19.46 4.05 -4.77
N LEU A 50 -19.51 3.37 -5.92
CA LEU A 50 -18.64 2.23 -6.19
C LEU A 50 -17.17 2.66 -6.22
N THR A 51 -16.87 3.78 -6.87
CA THR A 51 -15.51 4.33 -6.93
C THR A 51 -14.98 4.66 -5.53
N LEU A 52 -15.79 5.33 -4.70
CA LEU A 52 -15.44 5.66 -3.31
C LEU A 52 -15.25 4.40 -2.45
N HIS A 53 -16.11 3.39 -2.62
CA HIS A 53 -15.96 2.11 -1.92
C HIS A 53 -14.62 1.46 -2.22
N PHE A 54 -14.27 1.34 -3.50
CA PHE A 54 -13.01 0.73 -3.91
C PHE A 54 -11.80 1.60 -3.57
N PHE A 55 -11.95 2.92 -3.50
CA PHE A 55 -10.91 3.81 -3.01
C PHE A 55 -10.61 3.55 -1.53
N ILE A 56 -11.65 3.46 -0.69
CA ILE A 56 -11.53 3.10 0.73
C ILE A 56 -10.93 1.70 0.89
N LEU A 57 -11.30 0.76 0.02
CA LEU A 57 -10.76 -0.60 0.06
C LEU A 57 -9.29 -0.64 -0.36
N ALA A 58 -8.91 0.10 -1.40
CA ALA A 58 -7.53 0.27 -1.84
C ALA A 58 -6.67 0.92 -0.76
N ASP A 59 -7.20 1.94 -0.07
CA ASP A 59 -6.55 2.61 1.05
C ASP A 59 -6.36 1.67 2.25
N LYS A 60 -7.39 0.89 2.61
CA LYS A 60 -7.25 -0.17 3.63
C LYS A 60 -6.23 -1.25 3.25
N MET A 61 -6.08 -1.55 1.95
CA MET A 61 -5.15 -2.55 1.43
C MET A 61 -3.71 -2.04 1.24
N LYS A 62 -3.51 -0.72 1.06
CA LYS A 62 -2.22 -0.05 1.18
C LYS A 62 -2.16 0.56 2.59
N PRO A 63 -1.76 -0.19 3.62
CA PRO A 63 -1.75 0.38 4.96
C PRO A 63 -0.90 1.65 4.97
N ILE A 64 -1.55 2.82 5.14
CA ILE A 64 -0.89 4.12 5.41
C ILE A 64 0.09 3.91 6.57
N SER A 65 -0.32 3.07 7.52
CA SER A 65 0.56 2.50 8.52
C SER A 65 0.18 1.05 8.80
N CYS A 66 1.14 0.15 8.96
CA CYS A 66 0.95 -1.25 9.25
C CYS A 66 1.51 -1.61 10.63
N ASP A 67 1.00 -2.69 11.23
CA ASP A 67 1.56 -3.25 12.45
C ASP A 67 2.89 -3.99 12.16
N LYS A 68 3.62 -4.31 13.22
CA LYS A 68 4.91 -5.01 13.14
C LYS A 68 4.81 -6.34 12.36
N LYS A 69 3.71 -7.07 12.57
CA LYS A 69 3.47 -8.38 11.95
C LYS A 69 3.28 -8.25 10.44
N THR A 70 2.54 -7.23 10.00
CA THR A 70 2.34 -6.95 8.58
C THR A 70 3.62 -6.42 7.95
N LEU A 71 4.36 -5.54 8.63
CA LEU A 71 5.66 -5.06 8.15
C LEU A 71 6.68 -6.20 7.96
N SER A 72 6.69 -7.19 8.85
CA SER A 72 7.53 -8.38 8.71
C SER A 72 7.26 -9.12 7.40
N LYS A 73 5.98 -9.33 7.06
CA LYS A 73 5.59 -9.98 5.80
C LYS A 73 6.00 -9.18 4.57
N LEU A 74 5.91 -7.85 4.64
CA LEU A 74 6.22 -6.96 3.51
C LEU A 74 7.72 -6.80 3.28
N THR A 75 8.52 -6.76 4.34
CA THR A 75 9.98 -6.49 4.26
C THR A 75 10.84 -7.75 4.22
N GLY A 76 10.27 -8.91 4.60
CA GLY A 76 11.02 -10.15 4.81
C GLY A 76 11.88 -10.15 6.08
N LEU A 77 11.86 -9.08 6.87
CA LEU A 77 12.54 -9.02 8.16
C LEU A 77 11.71 -9.73 9.24
N SER A 78 12.39 -10.36 10.21
CA SER A 78 11.69 -10.87 11.39
C SER A 78 11.18 -9.72 12.26
N GLU A 79 10.09 -9.96 13.01
CA GLU A 79 9.57 -8.97 13.97
C GLU A 79 10.64 -8.50 14.97
N ARG A 80 11.57 -9.40 15.36
CA ARG A 80 12.69 -9.06 16.24
C ARG A 80 13.65 -8.06 15.59
N MET A 81 14.03 -8.30 14.34
CA MET A 81 14.91 -7.39 13.59
C MET A 81 14.25 -6.03 13.37
N ILE A 82 12.94 -6.00 13.17
CA ILE A 82 12.17 -4.75 13.08
C ILE A 82 12.26 -3.98 14.41
N ASP A 83 12.07 -4.65 15.56
CA ASP A 83 12.21 -4.01 16.86
C ASP A 83 13.64 -3.50 17.14
N GLU A 84 14.66 -4.27 16.77
CA GLU A 84 16.07 -3.88 16.91
C GLU A 84 16.39 -2.65 16.06
N LYS A 85 16.01 -2.67 14.78
CA LYS A 85 16.19 -1.51 13.89
C LYS A 85 15.42 -0.30 14.38
N ARG A 86 14.19 -0.45 14.88
CA ARG A 86 13.39 0.66 15.42
C ARG A 86 14.08 1.30 16.62
N ARG A 87 14.53 0.49 17.59
CA ARG A 87 15.21 0.98 18.80
C ARG A 87 16.53 1.67 18.48
N ALA A 88 17.23 1.19 17.45
CA ALA A 88 18.45 1.81 16.95
C ALA A 88 18.20 3.08 16.09
N GLY A 89 16.95 3.51 15.89
CA GLY A 89 16.62 4.65 15.02
C GLY A 89 16.78 4.37 13.51
N ASN A 90 16.94 3.10 13.15
CA ASN A 90 17.25 2.64 11.79
C ASN A 90 16.00 2.24 10.98
N ILE A 91 14.80 2.50 11.47
CA ILE A 91 13.56 2.53 10.69
C ILE A 91 12.60 3.59 11.29
N PRO A 92 11.91 4.38 10.45
CA PRO A 92 10.89 5.29 10.92
C PRO A 92 9.70 4.53 11.50
N TYR A 93 9.04 5.12 12.51
CA TYR A 93 7.85 4.54 13.14
C TYR A 93 6.95 5.65 13.67
N ILE A 94 5.66 5.34 13.79
CA ILE A 94 4.64 6.22 14.35
C ILE A 94 4.20 5.62 15.68
N GLN A 95 4.33 6.39 16.76
CA GLN A 95 3.81 6.03 18.07
C GLN A 95 2.41 6.64 18.22
N LEU A 96 1.38 5.80 18.24
CA LEU A 96 -0.02 6.23 18.34
C LEU A 96 -0.42 6.55 19.79
N SER A 97 0.20 5.90 20.77
CA SER A 97 -0.05 6.12 22.19
C SER A 97 1.13 5.67 23.06
N GLY A 98 1.22 6.25 24.26
CA GLY A 98 2.32 6.08 25.21
C GLY A 98 3.19 7.35 25.30
N THR A 99 3.76 7.61 26.47
CA THR A 99 4.73 8.70 26.70
C THR A 99 6.14 8.27 26.29
N ASN A 100 6.99 9.23 25.95
CA ASN A 100 8.42 8.99 25.80
C ASN A 100 9.12 8.75 27.14
N ASP A 101 8.45 9.12 28.24
CA ASP A 101 8.96 9.00 29.60
C ASP A 101 8.97 7.55 30.12
N GLU A 102 9.88 7.28 31.05
CA GLU A 102 10.17 5.98 31.65
C GLU A 102 8.98 5.33 32.41
N LYS A 103 7.91 6.08 32.68
CA LYS A 103 6.66 5.57 33.28
C LYS A 103 5.79 4.92 32.21
N GLY A 104 6.21 3.71 31.81
CA GLY A 104 5.72 2.95 30.67
C GLY A 104 4.22 2.69 30.64
N GLY A 105 3.53 3.39 29.74
CA GLY A 105 2.27 2.92 29.15
C GLY A 105 2.53 1.92 28.01
N ARG A 106 1.51 1.12 27.67
CA ARG A 106 1.57 0.20 26.50
C ARG A 106 1.72 1.04 25.22
N LYS A 107 2.90 1.03 24.62
CA LYS A 107 3.18 1.78 23.37
C LYS A 107 2.50 1.08 22.20
N SER A 108 1.60 1.79 21.52
CA SER A 108 1.05 1.33 20.24
C SER A 108 1.91 1.90 19.11
N ILE A 109 2.54 1.02 18.33
CA ILE A 109 3.51 1.40 17.29
C ILE A 109 3.02 0.86 15.95
N VAL A 110 2.99 1.73 14.95
CA VAL A 110 2.70 1.41 13.55
C VAL A 110 3.77 1.99 12.65
N PHE A 111 3.85 1.51 11.41
CA PHE A 111 4.92 1.84 10.47
C PHE A 111 4.35 2.21 9.12
N ASP A 112 4.81 3.29 8.49
CA ASP A 112 4.57 3.48 7.06
C ASP A 112 5.48 2.50 6.29
N PRO A 113 4.93 1.47 5.60
CA PRO A 113 5.74 0.48 4.92
C PRO A 113 6.54 1.07 3.75
N PHE A 114 6.05 2.13 3.10
CA PHE A 114 6.77 2.78 2.02
C PHE A 114 7.96 3.58 2.55
N GLU A 115 7.76 4.33 3.63
CA GLU A 115 8.84 5.08 4.29
C GLU A 115 9.94 4.15 4.82
N VAL A 116 9.55 3.06 5.48
CA VAL A 116 10.49 2.03 5.96
C VAL A 116 11.27 1.41 4.80
N MET A 117 10.59 1.05 3.70
CA MET A 117 11.26 0.48 2.53
C MET A 117 12.24 1.45 1.87
N GLN A 118 11.88 2.74 1.77
CA GLN A 118 12.82 3.75 1.29
C GLN A 118 14.06 3.86 2.19
N TYR A 119 13.86 3.89 3.51
CA TYR A 119 14.95 3.98 4.47
C TYR A 119 15.90 2.77 4.39
N LEU A 120 15.34 1.56 4.33
CA LEU A 120 16.12 0.32 4.16
C LEU A 120 16.92 0.32 2.85
N ASN A 121 16.32 0.81 1.75
CA ASN A 121 16.99 0.87 0.44
C ASN A 121 18.08 1.94 0.38
N ARG A 122 17.90 3.10 1.04
CA ARG A 122 18.96 4.12 1.15
C ARG A 122 20.16 3.59 1.93
N ASN A 123 19.94 2.90 3.04
CA ASN A 123 21.02 2.33 3.84
C ASN A 123 21.75 1.18 3.15
N LYS A 124 21.09 0.43 2.26
CA LYS A 124 21.78 -0.56 1.41
C LYS A 124 22.73 0.07 0.39
N LYS A 125 22.43 1.28 -0.11
CA LYS A 125 23.28 1.98 -1.09
C LYS A 125 24.51 2.65 -0.49
N ASN A 126 24.52 2.91 0.82
CA ASN A 126 25.65 3.50 1.55
C ASN A 126 26.68 2.45 2.04
N ILE A 127 26.55 1.19 1.62
CA ILE A 127 27.59 0.19 1.85
C ILE A 127 28.54 0.29 0.65
N GLU A 128 29.55 1.16 0.76
CA GLU A 128 30.70 1.15 -0.14
C GLU A 128 31.29 -0.26 -0.14
N ILE A 129 31.36 -0.87 -1.32
CA ILE A 129 32.08 -2.13 -1.51
C ILE A 129 33.55 -1.79 -1.22
N PRO A 130 34.20 -2.41 -0.23
CA PRO A 130 35.62 -2.15 0.00
C PRO A 130 36.35 -2.48 -1.30
N SER A 131 37.06 -1.51 -1.86
CA SER A 131 37.94 -1.74 -2.99
C SER A 131 38.99 -2.76 -2.55
N SER A 132 38.88 -3.97 -3.06
CA SER A 132 39.89 -5.00 -2.86
C SER A 132 41.21 -4.49 -3.42
N ASN A 133 42.19 -4.28 -2.54
CA ASN A 133 43.60 -4.14 -2.90
C ASN A 133 44.18 -5.49 -3.33
#